data_AF-A0A8T3Z967-F1
#
_entry.id   AF-A0A8T3Z967-F1
#
_cell.length_a   1.000
_cell.length_b   1.000
_cell.length_c   1.000
_cell.angle_alpha   90.00
_cell.angle_beta   90.00
_cell.angle_gamma   90.00
#
_symmetry.space_group_name_H-M   'P 1'
#
loop_
_entity.id
_entity.type
_entity.pdbx_description
1 polymer ?
#
loop_
_entity_poly.entity_id
_entity_poly.type
_entity_poly.pdbx_seq_one_letter_code
_entity_poly.pdbx_strand_id
1 'polypeptide(L)' 'ESGTDGLKIHDIGEPVRARYSLDYLKKMIKGRKLSNTASIEMGTDYPMKLEFSVPEKIRLGFILAPRIED' A
#
# COMPACT_ATOMS: atom_id res chain seq x y z
N GLU A 1 -3.02 -10.48 -23.71
CA GLU A 1 -2.34 -9.40 -22.95
C GLU A 1 -3.41 -8.44 -22.48
N SER A 2 -3.86 -8.58 -21.23
CA SER A 2 -5.04 -7.85 -20.74
C SER A 2 -4.60 -6.85 -19.67
N GLY A 3 -4.33 -5.63 -20.13
CA GLY A 3 -4.43 -4.34 -19.43
C GLY A 3 -3.94 -4.21 -17.98
N THR A 4 -2.63 -4.06 -17.76
CA THR A 4 -2.06 -3.67 -16.44
C THR A 4 -0.71 -2.95 -16.56
N ASP A 5 -0.56 -1.93 -17.40
CA ASP A 5 0.76 -1.31 -17.68
C ASP A 5 1.42 -0.56 -16.50
N GLY A 6 0.79 -0.58 -15.31
CA GLY A 6 1.31 0.00 -14.08
C GLY A 6 0.97 -0.74 -12.79
N LEU A 7 0.37 -1.94 -12.86
CA LEU A 7 0.00 -2.72 -11.69
C LEU A 7 0.69 -4.08 -11.70
N LYS A 8 1.50 -4.35 -10.68
CA LYS A 8 2.12 -5.64 -10.44
C LYS A 8 1.57 -6.23 -9.14
N ILE A 9 0.94 -7.40 -9.24
CA ILE A 9 0.38 -8.10 -8.09
C ILE A 9 1.34 -9.22 -7.70
N HIS A 10 1.68 -9.26 -6.41
CA HIS A 10 2.40 -10.38 -5.79
C HIS A 10 1.41 -11.10 -4.87
N ASP A 11 0.83 -12.18 -5.38
CA ASP A 11 -0.21 -12.96 -4.68
C ASP A 11 0.40 -14.10 -3.86
N ILE A 12 -0.15 -14.33 -2.67
CA ILE A 12 0.21 -15.42 -1.75
C ILE A 12 -0.74 -16.63 -1.87
N GLY A 13 -1.76 -16.57 -2.73
CA GLY A 13 -2.68 -17.67 -3.04
C GLY A 13 -3.94 -17.71 -2.18
N GLU A 14 -4.10 -16.80 -1.22
CA GLU A 14 -5.26 -16.70 -0.34
C GLU A 14 -5.96 -15.34 -0.49
N PRO A 15 -7.31 -15.30 -0.49
CA PRO A 15 -8.04 -14.03 -0.51
C PRO A 15 -7.72 -13.17 0.71
N VAL A 16 -7.31 -11.93 0.45
CA VAL A 16 -6.99 -10.94 1.49
C VAL A 16 -8.12 -9.91 1.64
N ARG A 17 -8.55 -9.65 2.87
CA ARG A 17 -9.54 -8.60 3.18
C ARG A 17 -9.17 -7.81 4.44
N ALA A 18 -9.09 -6.49 4.32
CA ALA A 18 -8.89 -5.60 5.46
C ALA A 18 -9.56 -4.24 5.20
N ARG A 19 -9.88 -3.51 6.27
CA ARG A 19 -10.44 -2.15 6.22
C ARG A 19 -9.46 -1.16 6.78
N TYR A 20 -9.32 0.01 6.16
CA TYR A 20 -8.41 1.07 6.62
C TYR A 20 -9.10 2.44 6.58
N SER A 21 -8.63 3.36 7.42
CA SER A 21 -9.13 4.73 7.43
C SER A 21 -8.75 5.49 6.16
N LEU A 22 -9.75 6.02 5.44
CA LEU A 22 -9.52 6.91 4.29
C LEU A 22 -8.77 8.20 4.68
N ASP A 23 -8.98 8.72 5.88
CA ASP A 23 -8.31 9.95 6.33
C ASP A 23 -6.80 9.74 6.50
N TYR A 24 -6.38 8.55 6.94
CA TYR A 24 -4.96 8.21 6.99
C TYR A 24 -4.40 7.97 5.59
N LEU A 25 -5.11 7.23 4.72
CA LEU A 25 -4.70 7.02 3.33
C LEU A 25 -4.52 8.35 2.57
N LYS A 26 -5.43 9.31 2.74
CA LYS A 26 -5.33 10.67 2.18
C LYS A 26 -4.09 11.44 2.66
N LYS A 27 -3.63 11.20 3.88
CA LYS A 27 -2.38 11.80 4.39
C LYS A 27 -1.16 11.10 3.79
N MET A 28 -1.18 9.77 3.72
CA MET A 28 -0.05 8.96 3.26
C MET A 28 0.21 9.10 1.75
N ILE A 29 -0.82 9.25 0.92
CA ILE A 29 -0.67 9.41 -0.55
C ILE A 29 0.11 10.67 -0.95
N LYS A 30 0.27 11.64 -0.03
CA LYS A 30 1.14 12.80 -0.25
C LYS A 30 2.60 12.41 -0.48
N GLY A 31 2.99 11.20 -0.08
CA GLY A 31 4.29 10.57 -0.39
C GLY A 31 4.56 10.41 -1.90
N ARG A 32 3.54 10.48 -2.76
CA ARG A 32 3.68 10.46 -4.23
C ARG A 32 4.64 11.52 -4.79
N LYS A 33 4.94 12.58 -4.02
CA LYS A 33 5.94 13.58 -4.39
C LYS A 33 7.37 12.99 -4.49
N LEU A 34 7.62 11.87 -3.83
CA LEU A 34 8.91 11.17 -3.86
C LEU A 34 9.01 10.19 -5.02
N SER A 35 7.93 9.46 -5.32
CA SER A 35 7.92 8.44 -6.37
C SER A 35 6.52 8.31 -6.98
N ASN A 36 6.48 8.08 -8.30
CA ASN A 36 5.25 7.79 -9.04
C ASN A 36 4.74 6.36 -8.77
N THR A 37 5.56 5.51 -8.17
CA THR A 37 5.23 4.13 -7.83
C THR A 37 5.09 4.00 -6.31
N ALA A 38 4.03 3.32 -5.89
CA ALA A 38 3.80 2.93 -4.50
C ALA A 38 3.79 1.40 -4.40
N SER A 39 4.45 0.87 -3.36
CA SER A 39 4.31 -0.55 -2.98
C SER A 39 3.34 -0.66 -1.81
N ILE A 40 2.40 -1.59 -1.90
CA ILE A 40 1.43 -1.88 -0.83
C ILE A 40 1.58 -3.35 -0.46
N GLU A 41 1.90 -3.60 0.80
CA GLU A 41 1.86 -4.93 1.41
C GLU A 41 0.70 -4.93 2.41
N MET A 42 -0.22 -5.89 2.29
CA MET A 42 -1.37 -6.02 3.18
C MET A 42 -1.75 -7.48 3.37
N GLY A 43 -2.41 -7.77 4.49
CA GLY A 43 -2.96 -9.07 4.83
C GLY A 43 -4.35 -8.94 5.44
N THR A 44 -5.03 -10.07 5.67
CA THR A 44 -6.38 -10.08 6.27
C THR A 44 -6.29 -9.57 7.69
N ASP A 45 -7.01 -8.49 7.99
CA ASP A 45 -6.97 -7.78 9.28
C ASP A 45 -5.54 -7.57 9.83
N TYR A 46 -4.59 -7.33 8.92
CA TYR A 46 -3.17 -7.10 9.23
C TYR A 46 -2.78 -5.65 8.92
N PRO A 47 -1.78 -5.05 9.61
CA PRO A 47 -1.29 -3.72 9.25
C PRO A 47 -0.83 -3.64 7.79
N MET A 48 -1.33 -2.63 7.06
CA MET A 48 -0.84 -2.32 5.72
C MET A 48 0.48 -1.57 5.82
N LYS A 49 1.46 -1.97 5.00
CA LYS A 49 2.66 -1.19 4.72
C LYS A 49 2.56 -0.54 3.35
N LEU A 50 2.65 0.78 3.30
CA LEU A 50 2.68 1.57 2.07
C LEU A 50 4.04 2.23 1.94
N GLU A 51 4.68 2.08 0.77
CA GLU A 51 6.04 2.55 0.57
C GLU A 51 6.21 3.35 -0.73
N PHE A 52 6.93 4.46 -0.63
CA PHE A 52 7.45 5.23 -1.76
C PHE A 52 8.97 5.20 -1.71
N SER A 53 9.62 4.78 -2.79
CA SER A 53 11.09 4.72 -2.83
C SER A 53 11.65 5.38 -4.08
N VAL A 54 12.80 6.04 -3.87
CA VAL A 54 13.69 6.49 -4.93
C VAL A 54 14.97 5.65 -4.79
N PRO A 55 15.32 4.83 -5.80
CA PRO A 55 16.47 3.96 -5.75
C PRO A 55 17.73 4.69 -5.26
N GLU A 56 18.44 4.08 -4.30
CA GLU A 56 19.70 4.57 -3.73
C GLU A 56 19.64 5.94 -3.02
N LYS A 57 18.45 6.54 -2.88
CA LYS A 57 18.30 7.88 -2.29
C LYS A 57 17.48 7.86 -1.02
N ILE A 58 16.19 7.52 -1.12
CA ILE A 58 15.27 7.64 0.01
C ILE A 58 14.13 6.62 -0.09
N ARG A 59 13.70 6.15 1.09
CA ARG A 59 12.53 5.29 1.26
C ARG A 59 11.63 5.90 2.32
N LEU A 60 10.37 6.13 1.97
CA LEU A 60 9.34 6.59 2.89
C LEU A 60 8.31 5.48 3.06
N GLY A 61 8.25 4.91 4.26
CA GLY A 61 7.31 3.86 4.63
C GLY A 61 6.26 4.35 5.61
N PHE A 62 5.03 3.89 5.43
CA PHE A 62 3.91 4.09 6.34
C PHE A 62 3.37 2.73 6.78
N ILE A 63 3.02 2.62 8.06
CA ILE A 63 2.29 1.47 8.60
C ILE A 63 0.91 1.96 9.02
N LEU A 64 -0.14 1.28 8.56
CA LEU A 64 -1.53 1.60 8.90
C LEU A 64 -2.22 0.36 9.48
N ALA A 65 -2.59 0.43 10.74
CA ALA A 65 -3.38 -0.62 11.37
C ALA A 65 -4.77 -0.72 10.71
N PRO A 66 -5.31 -1.94 10.58
CA PRO A 66 -6.66 -2.16 10.06
C PRO A 66 -7.69 -1.66 11.08
N ARG A 67 -8.87 -1.30 10.58
CA ARG A 67 -10.05 -1.05 11.42
C ARG A 67 -10.84 -2.34 11.54
N ILE A 68 -11.04 -2.76 12.78
CA ILE A 68 -11.99 -3.81 13.14
C ILE A 68 -13.27 -3.07 13.53
N GLU A 69 -14.32 -3.20 12.72
CA GLU A 69 -15.67 -2.88 13.18
C GLU A 69 -16.40 -4.21 13.33
N ASP A 70 -17.17 -4.33 14.40
CA ASP A 70 -18.06 -5.46 14.67
C ASP A 70 -19.12 -5.65 13.57
#